data_AF-A0A932VVB4-F1
#
_entry.id   AF-A0A932VVB4-F1
#
_cell.length_a   1.000
_cell.length_b   1.000
_cell.length_c   1.000
_cell.angle_alpha   90.00
_cell.angle_beta   90.00
_cell.angle_gamma   90.00
#
_symmetry.space_group_name_H-M   'P 1'
#
loop_
_entity.id
_entity.type
_entity.pdbx_description
1 polymer ?
#
loop_
_entity_poly.entity_id
_entity_poly.type
_entity_poly.pdbx_seq_one_letter_code
_entity_poly.pdbx_strand_id
1 'polypeptide(L)' 'MNGDDSWELRIPATYIIDRDATILFASANEDYTERPEPLKVLELLERGAA' A
#
# COMPACT_ATOMS: atom_id res chain seq x y z
N MET A 1 -20.90 10.43 1.86
CA MET A 1 -20.58 9.82 0.56
C MET A 1 -19.27 10.41 0.08
N ASN A 2 -18.34 9.59 -0.39
CA ASN A 2 -17.00 10.01 -0.80
C ASN A 2 -17.05 10.82 -2.12
N GLY A 3 -17.49 12.08 -2.07
CA GLY A 3 -17.09 13.19 -2.95
C GLY A 3 -17.22 13.07 -4.48
N ASP A 4 -17.82 12.01 -5.01
CA ASP A 4 -17.89 11.68 -6.42
C ASP A 4 -19.15 10.81 -6.65
N ASP A 5 -19.93 11.14 -7.68
CA ASP A 5 -21.14 10.39 -8.09
C ASP A 5 -20.78 9.07 -8.81
N SER A 6 -19.49 8.83 -9.06
CA SER A 6 -18.99 7.55 -9.51
C SER A 6 -18.97 6.54 -8.35
N TRP A 7 -19.58 5.38 -8.59
CA TRP A 7 -19.48 4.22 -7.70
C TRP A 7 -18.14 3.48 -7.91
N GLU A 8 -17.05 4.21 -8.16
CA GLU A 8 -15.74 3.61 -8.42
C GLU A 8 -15.03 3.31 -7.10
N LEU A 9 -14.84 2.02 -6.85
CA LEU A 9 -14.08 1.55 -5.69
C LEU A 9 -12.58 1.63 -6.02
N ARG A 10 -11.83 2.34 -5.17
CA ARG A 10 -10.40 2.52 -5.34
C ARG A 10 -9.66 1.24 -5.01
N ILE A 11 -8.74 0.84 -5.90
CA ILE A 11 -7.84 -0.30 -5.69
C ILE A 11 -7.13 -0.13 -4.33
N PRO A 12 -7.18 -1.14 -3.44
CA PRO A 12 -6.46 -1.11 -2.19
C PRO A 12 -4.96 -1.20 -2.48
N ALA A 13 -4.17 -0.39 -1.78
CA ALA A 13 -2.74 -0.37 -1.99
C ALA A 13 -1.96 -0.12 -0.69
N THR A 14 -0.74 -0.66 -0.62
CA THR A 14 0.25 -0.43 0.44
C THR A 14 1.60 -0.17 -0.21
N TYR A 15 2.23 0.94 0.16
CA TYR A 15 3.55 1.32 -0.33
C TYR A 15 4.50 1.58 0.85
N ILE A 16 5.77 1.25 0.67
CA ILE A 16 6.86 1.73 1.53
C ILE A 16 7.73 2.62 0.65
N ILE A 17 7.89 3.86 1.08
CA ILE A 17 8.60 4.91 0.33
C ILE A 17 9.68 5.45 1.25
N ASP A 18 10.92 5.46 0.75
CA ASP A 18 12.06 6.04 1.46
C ASP A 18 12.04 7.58 1.38
N ARG A 19 12.88 8.24 2.19
CA ARG A 19 12.93 9.71 2.30
C ARG A 19 13.41 10.40 1.01
N ASP A 20 14.14 9.70 0.16
CA ASP A 20 14.56 10.17 -1.16
C ASP A 20 13.50 9.92 -2.26
N ALA A 21 12.29 9.53 -1.85
CA ALA A 21 11.16 9.14 -2.69
C ALA A 21 11.34 7.83 -3.48
N THR A 22 12.33 7.00 -3.12
CA THR A 22 12.47 5.65 -3.67
C THR A 22 11.36 4.73 -3.15
N ILE A 23 10.69 4.00 -4.05
CA ILE A 23 9.71 2.98 -3.67
C ILE A 23 10.45 1.70 -3.27
N LEU A 24 10.37 1.33 -1.99
CA LEU A 24 10.97 0.12 -1.43
C LEU A 24 10.01 -1.08 -1.50
N PHE A 25 8.70 -0.83 -1.50
CA PHE A 25 7.66 -1.84 -1.62
C PHE A 25 6.39 -1.26 -2.24
N ALA A 26 5.70 -2.08 -3.04
CA ALA A 26 4.40 -1.76 -3.61
C ALA A 26 3.53 -3.02 -3.64
N SER A 27 2.31 -2.90 -3.13
CA SER A 27 1.23 -3.86 -3.31
C SER A 27 -0.01 -3.08 -3.71
N ALA A 28 -0.60 -3.43 -4.86
CA ALA A 28 -1.85 -2.89 -5.34
C ALA A 28 -2.54 -3.99 -6.15
N ASN A 29 -3.62 -4.55 -5.60
CA ASN A 29 -4.35 -5.65 -6.20
C ASN A 29 -5.84 -5.30 -6.25
N GLU A 30 -6.49 -5.54 -7.40
CA GLU A 30 -7.93 -5.32 -7.58
C GLU A 30 -8.78 -6.29 -6.75
N ASP A 31 -8.23 -7.43 -6.36
CA ASP A 31 -8.85 -8.34 -5.40
C ASP A 31 -8.69 -7.79 -3.98
N TYR A 32 -9.80 -7.27 -3.44
CA TYR A 32 -9.89 -6.69 -2.10
C TYR A 32 -9.66 -7.69 -0.96
N THR A 33 -9.63 -9.00 -1.26
CA THR A 33 -9.29 -10.03 -0.30
C THR A 33 -7.78 -10.28 -0.21
N GLU A 34 -7.05 -9.93 -1.27
CA GLU A 34 -5.61 -10.05 -1.34
C GLU A 34 -4.94 -8.80 -0.76
N ARG A 35 -4.28 -8.99 0.39
CA ARG A 35 -3.53 -7.92 1.05
C ARG A 35 -2.25 -8.47 1.69
N PRO A 36 -1.20 -7.66 1.81
CA PRO A 36 -0.02 -8.03 2.57
C PRO A 36 -0.37 -8.35 4.03
N GLU A 37 0.35 -9.29 4.62
CA GLU A 37 0.26 -9.56 6.05
C GLU A 37 0.84 -8.35 6.83
N PRO A 38 0.14 -7.79 7.83
CA PRO A 38 0.58 -6.57 8.52
C PRO A 38 1.99 -6.61 9.11
N LEU A 39 2.38 -7.71 9.78
CA LEU A 39 3.73 -7.89 10.30
C LEU A 39 4.74 -7.92 9.16
N LYS A 40 4.38 -8.49 8.01
CA LYS A 40 5.28 -8.49 6.85
C LYS A 40 5.59 -7.07 6.35
N VAL A 41 4.61 -6.18 6.38
CA VAL A 41 4.80 -4.77 6.01
C VAL A 41 5.72 -4.07 7.01
N LEU A 42 5.55 -4.32 8.31
CA LEU A 42 6.41 -3.75 9.36
C LEU A 42 7.86 -4.23 9.23
N GLU A 43 8.09 -5.53 9.00
CA GLU A 43 9.44 -6.06 8.75
C GLU A 43 10.13 -5.38 7.57
N LEU A 44 9.41 -5.15 6.47
CA LEU A 44 9.95 -4.48 5.29
C LEU A 44 10.26 -3.01 5.56
N LEU A 45 9.40 -2.34 6.33
CA LEU A 45 9.59 -0.95 6.74
C LEU A 45 10.84 -0.79 7.61
N GLU A 46 11.01 -1.65 8.61
CA GLU A 46 12.18 -1.63 9.49
C GLU A 46 13.48 -1.90 8.74
N ARG A 47 13.47 -2.80 7.74
CA ARG A 47 14.63 -3.08 6.89
C ARG A 47 14.99 -1.92 5.96
N GLY A 48 14.01 -1.12 5.56
CA GLY A 48 14.18 0.05 4.71
C GLY A 48 14.59 1.31 5.48
N ALA A 49 14.33 1.36 6.79
CA ALA A 49 14.75 2.45 7.66
C ALA A 49 16.23 2.26 8.05
N ALA A 50 17.14 2.85 7.27
CA ALA A 50 18.54 3.03 7.65
C ALA A 50 18.73 4.19 8.64
#